data_AF-D2VRV5-F1
#
_entry.id   AF-D2VRV5-F1
#
_cell.length_a   1.000
_cell.length_b   1.000
_cell.length_c   1.000
_cell.angle_alpha   90.00
_cell.angle_beta   90.00
_cell.angle_gamma   90.00
#
_symmetry.space_group_name_H-M   'P 1'
#
loop_
_entity.id
_entity.type
_entity.pdbx_description
1 polymer ?
#
loop_
_entity_poly.entity_id
_entity_poly.type
_entity_poly.pdbx_seq_one_letter_code
_entity_poly.pdbx_strand_id
1 'polypeptide(L)'
;MPLPFNFYITKDVNESMKTCFNRDLLEKYIEIYETKCERESFMLERNALYWSIQALCNQSCGKSNLSEECAMKSRNFLSKSFNPSFILVSYTHLNLGLFEIGRGNMELSNFHLHCCKFGNLVNQSRLKRTISFLEQFSFGEMDALNFASRLPSVFEFICGITLSSQLVTLLQQKITKENCNEIINTGSEIVKLCISTILSRNTDSNSEDSPSNSFEFTQTLLIEGLKLGVYVSSLSRTDLIEECSLRITYLCETDSFNHCSLFSIPFIVMATRVNLQVVKGIKNGSRMNNQISFGELGILQPIDYYEILQRNQNALNLLNSRFSLVSVVHGKLMKSLDEILSNR
;
A
#
# COMPACT_ATOMS: atom_id res chain seq x y z
N MET A 1 5.21 -19.35 4.79
CA MET A 1 4.93 -18.21 3.89
C MET A 1 4.78 -16.91 4.66
N PRO A 2 5.77 -16.00 4.58
CA PRO A 2 5.60 -14.62 4.99
C PRO A 2 5.64 -13.68 3.77
N LEU A 3 4.88 -12.60 3.92
CA LEU A 3 4.84 -11.36 3.15
C LEU A 3 4.08 -11.35 1.81
N PRO A 4 3.21 -10.35 1.59
CA PRO A 4 2.66 -10.03 0.27
C PRO A 4 3.82 -9.85 -0.71
N PHE A 5 3.65 -10.34 -1.94
CA PHE A 5 4.62 -10.26 -3.03
C PHE A 5 5.17 -8.86 -3.35
N ASN A 6 4.61 -7.80 -2.75
CA ASN A 6 5.16 -6.45 -2.78
C ASN A 6 6.61 -6.35 -2.23
N PHE A 7 7.13 -7.36 -1.53
CA PHE A 7 8.51 -7.35 -1.00
C PHE A 7 9.56 -8.09 -1.86
N TYR A 8 9.17 -8.83 -2.89
CA TYR A 8 10.12 -9.57 -3.74
C TYR A 8 10.52 -8.82 -5.02
N ILE A 9 10.04 -7.58 -5.21
CA ILE A 9 10.52 -6.71 -6.29
C ILE A 9 11.67 -5.86 -5.75
N THR A 10 12.81 -6.49 -5.49
CA THR A 10 14.06 -5.80 -5.16
C THR A 10 15.22 -6.43 -5.90
N LYS A 11 15.60 -5.76 -7.00
CA LYS A 11 16.95 -5.43 -7.47
C LYS A 11 16.85 -5.19 -8.98
N ASP A 12 17.37 -4.05 -9.42
CA ASP A 12 17.48 -3.62 -10.83
C ASP A 12 16.20 -3.16 -11.52
N VAL A 13 15.60 -2.08 -11.00
CA VAL A 13 14.69 -1.23 -11.80
C VAL A 13 15.47 -0.22 -12.67
N ASN A 14 16.78 -0.03 -12.42
CA ASN A 14 17.59 0.97 -13.11
C ASN A 14 18.20 0.51 -14.46
N GLU A 15 18.06 -0.77 -14.84
CA GLU A 15 18.48 -1.25 -16.16
C GLU A 15 17.29 -1.87 -16.93
N SER A 16 16.66 -1.10 -17.81
CA SER A 16 15.80 -1.61 -18.90
C SER A 16 14.78 -2.71 -18.52
N MET A 17 13.72 -2.36 -17.79
CA MET A 17 12.36 -2.92 -17.94
C MET A 17 12.17 -4.46 -17.91
N LYS A 18 13.08 -5.27 -17.33
CA LYS A 18 12.83 -6.70 -17.09
C LYS A 18 12.84 -7.02 -15.60
N THR A 19 11.78 -6.60 -14.90
CA THR A 19 11.34 -7.26 -13.66
C THR A 19 10.85 -8.68 -13.99
N CYS A 20 11.77 -9.56 -14.41
CA CYS A 20 11.47 -10.98 -14.60
C CYS A 20 11.55 -11.64 -13.22
N PHE A 21 10.39 -11.90 -12.62
CA PHE A 21 10.32 -12.76 -11.45
C PHE A 21 10.97 -14.12 -11.79
N ASN A 22 11.99 -14.49 -11.01
CA ASN A 22 12.81 -15.67 -11.26
C ASN A 22 11.97 -16.94 -11.05
N ARG A 23 11.53 -17.53 -12.16
CA ARG A 23 10.69 -18.72 -12.17
C ARG A 23 11.39 -19.91 -11.51
N ASP A 24 12.68 -20.11 -11.76
CA ASP A 24 13.43 -21.25 -11.23
C ASP A 24 13.53 -21.19 -9.70
N LEU A 25 13.69 -19.98 -9.14
CA LEU A 25 13.69 -19.79 -7.69
C LEU A 25 12.32 -20.12 -7.08
N LEU A 26 11.23 -19.70 -7.74
CA LEU A 26 9.88 -20.07 -7.30
C LEU A 26 9.67 -21.57 -7.37
N GLU A 27 10.11 -22.22 -8.45
CA GLU A 27 9.97 -23.66 -8.63
C GLU A 27 10.69 -24.43 -7.51
N LYS A 28 11.96 -24.08 -7.21
CA LYS A 28 12.70 -24.65 -6.06
C LYS A 28 11.98 -24.48 -4.72
N TYR A 29 11.31 -23.33 -4.52
CA TYR A 29 10.56 -23.07 -3.29
C TYR A 29 9.27 -23.91 -3.21
N ILE A 30 8.61 -24.12 -4.36
CA ILE A 30 7.36 -24.87 -4.46
C ILE A 30 7.59 -26.39 -4.38
N GLU A 31 8.73 -26.90 -4.82
CA GLU A 31 9.10 -28.33 -4.77
C GLU A 31 8.97 -28.94 -3.36
N ILE A 32 9.16 -28.14 -2.30
CA ILE A 32 8.96 -28.56 -0.90
C ILE A 32 7.51 -29.06 -0.65
N TYR A 33 6.55 -28.59 -1.45
CA TYR A 33 5.12 -28.90 -1.33
C TYR A 33 4.63 -29.99 -2.30
N GLU A 34 5.50 -30.55 -3.16
CA GLU A 34 5.14 -31.54 -4.18
C GLU A 34 4.74 -32.91 -3.61
N THR A 35 5.12 -33.20 -2.37
CA THR A 35 5.11 -34.54 -1.76
C THR A 35 3.74 -35.24 -1.59
N LYS A 36 2.61 -34.62 -1.95
CA LYS A 36 1.26 -35.13 -1.61
C LYS A 36 0.17 -35.05 -2.68
N CYS A 37 0.48 -34.63 -3.92
CA CYS A 37 -0.56 -34.41 -4.94
C CYS A 37 -0.29 -35.17 -6.25
N GLU A 38 -1.34 -35.39 -7.03
CA GLU A 38 -1.20 -35.87 -8.41
C GLU A 38 -0.40 -34.85 -9.23
N ARG A 39 0.61 -35.34 -9.97
CA ARG A 39 1.59 -34.51 -10.66
C ARG A 39 0.96 -33.50 -11.62
N GLU A 40 -0.12 -33.86 -12.29
CA GLU A 40 -0.81 -32.97 -13.23
C GLU A 40 -1.55 -31.81 -12.54
N SER A 41 -2.33 -32.11 -11.49
CA SER A 41 -3.01 -31.09 -10.68
C SER A 41 -2.01 -30.08 -10.11
N PHE A 42 -0.91 -30.59 -9.56
CA PHE A 42 0.16 -29.77 -8.99
C PHE A 42 0.76 -28.79 -10.00
N MET A 43 1.01 -29.25 -11.24
CA MET A 43 1.55 -28.42 -12.31
C MET A 43 0.60 -27.27 -12.70
N LEU A 44 -0.70 -27.54 -12.77
CA LEU A 44 -1.72 -26.52 -13.07
C LEU A 44 -1.78 -25.46 -11.94
N GLU A 45 -1.81 -25.90 -10.68
CA GLU A 45 -1.88 -25.01 -9.51
C GLU A 45 -0.61 -24.16 -9.35
N ARG A 46 0.55 -24.75 -9.62
CA ARG A 46 1.84 -24.04 -9.65
C ARG A 46 1.86 -22.96 -10.73
N ASN A 47 1.39 -23.27 -11.94
CA ASN A 47 1.30 -22.30 -13.02
C ASN A 47 0.29 -21.19 -12.69
N ALA A 48 -0.84 -21.53 -12.08
CA ALA A 48 -1.82 -20.54 -11.62
C ALA A 48 -1.20 -19.53 -10.66
N LEU A 49 -0.46 -20.03 -9.66
CA LEU A 49 0.25 -19.20 -8.68
C LEU A 49 1.29 -18.30 -9.35
N TYR A 50 2.16 -18.86 -10.20
CA TYR A 50 3.17 -18.10 -10.95
C TYR A 50 2.55 -16.92 -11.72
N TRP A 51 1.47 -17.18 -12.46
CA TRP A 51 0.82 -16.12 -13.24
C TRP A 51 0.12 -15.07 -12.37
N SER A 52 -0.42 -15.45 -11.20
CA SER A 52 -0.98 -14.47 -10.25
C SER A 52 0.09 -13.54 -9.68
N ILE A 53 1.31 -14.05 -9.44
CA ILE A 53 2.46 -13.26 -8.99
C ILE A 53 2.89 -12.29 -10.09
N GLN A 54 3.03 -12.78 -11.32
CA GLN A 54 3.36 -11.95 -12.48
C GLN A 54 2.33 -10.83 -12.70
N ALA A 55 1.05 -11.09 -12.45
CA ALA A 55 0.01 -10.07 -12.53
C ALA A 55 0.29 -8.92 -11.54
N LEU A 56 0.58 -9.22 -10.28
CA LEU A 56 0.95 -8.22 -9.26
C LEU A 56 2.23 -7.47 -9.62
N CYS A 57 3.28 -8.18 -10.07
CA CYS A 57 4.54 -7.56 -10.47
C CYS A 57 4.35 -6.57 -11.62
N ASN A 58 3.63 -6.98 -12.67
CA ASN A 58 3.34 -6.11 -13.81
C ASN A 58 2.45 -4.92 -13.41
N GLN A 59 1.47 -5.12 -12.52
CA GLN A 59 0.62 -4.05 -11.99
C GLN A 59 1.46 -3.00 -11.24
N SER A 60 2.32 -3.43 -10.31
CA SER A 60 3.22 -2.53 -9.57
C SER A 60 4.19 -1.77 -10.47
N CYS A 61 4.53 -2.31 -11.65
CA CYS A 61 5.38 -1.65 -12.65
C CYS A 61 4.61 -0.75 -13.64
N GLY A 62 3.29 -0.63 -13.53
CA GLY A 62 2.48 0.15 -14.47
C GLY A 62 2.24 -0.52 -15.83
N LYS A 63 2.46 -1.82 -15.94
CA LYS A 63 2.25 -2.61 -17.16
C LYS A 63 0.83 -3.21 -17.18
N SER A 64 -0.20 -2.36 -17.19
CA SER A 64 -1.61 -2.74 -17.03
C SER A 64 -2.11 -3.83 -17.98
N ASN A 65 -1.74 -3.76 -19.26
CA ASN A 65 -2.17 -4.76 -20.25
C ASN A 65 -1.56 -6.15 -19.97
N LEU A 66 -0.27 -6.19 -19.61
CA LEU A 66 0.43 -7.43 -19.28
C LEU A 66 -0.05 -8.01 -17.95
N SER A 67 -0.34 -7.15 -16.96
CA SER A 67 -0.87 -7.62 -15.68
C SER A 67 -2.24 -8.29 -15.84
N GLU A 68 -3.12 -7.73 -16.69
CA GLU A 68 -4.41 -8.35 -17.01
C GLU A 68 -4.24 -9.68 -17.74
N GLU A 69 -3.35 -9.76 -18.74
CA GLU A 69 -3.07 -11.01 -19.45
C GLU A 69 -2.57 -12.11 -18.49
N CYS A 70 -1.67 -11.76 -17.56
CA CYS A 70 -1.19 -12.67 -16.52
C CYS A 70 -2.33 -13.10 -15.58
N ALA A 71 -3.18 -12.19 -15.13
CA ALA A 71 -4.34 -12.52 -14.29
C ALA A 71 -5.31 -13.47 -15.02
N MET A 72 -5.59 -13.22 -16.30
CA MET A 72 -6.42 -14.10 -17.13
C MET A 72 -5.81 -15.50 -17.27
N LYS A 73 -4.49 -15.61 -17.52
CA LYS A 73 -3.79 -16.91 -17.56
C LYS A 73 -3.93 -17.65 -16.22
N SER A 74 -3.73 -16.95 -15.10
CA SER A 74 -3.89 -17.53 -13.76
C SER A 74 -5.29 -18.09 -13.53
N ARG A 75 -6.34 -17.31 -13.84
CA ARG A 75 -7.75 -17.76 -13.75
C ARG A 75 -8.03 -18.97 -14.66
N ASN A 76 -7.48 -18.99 -15.87
CA ASN A 76 -7.62 -20.12 -16.79
C ASN A 76 -6.99 -21.40 -16.21
N PHE A 77 -5.84 -21.32 -15.54
CA PHE A 77 -5.26 -22.50 -14.86
C PHE A 77 -6.11 -22.95 -13.67
N LEU A 78 -6.58 -22.02 -12.83
CA LEU A 78 -7.48 -22.33 -11.71
C LEU A 78 -8.78 -23.01 -12.17
N SER A 79 -9.34 -22.60 -13.32
CA SER A 79 -10.56 -23.22 -13.86
C SER A 79 -10.39 -24.69 -14.26
N LYS A 80 -9.14 -25.12 -14.49
CA LYS A 80 -8.79 -26.50 -14.90
C LYS A 80 -8.35 -27.37 -13.74
N SER A 81 -7.90 -26.76 -12.64
CA SER A 81 -7.48 -27.46 -11.42
C SER A 81 -8.01 -26.70 -10.22
N PHE A 82 -9.07 -27.23 -9.63
CA PHE A 82 -9.64 -26.70 -8.40
C PHE A 82 -9.60 -27.78 -7.32
N ASN A 83 -8.43 -27.94 -6.69
CA ASN A 83 -8.35 -28.59 -5.39
C ASN A 83 -8.35 -27.50 -4.30
N PRO A 84 -9.51 -27.17 -3.71
CA PRO A 84 -9.60 -26.10 -2.72
C PRO A 84 -8.76 -26.39 -1.47
N SER A 85 -8.39 -27.65 -1.21
CA SER A 85 -7.55 -28.02 -0.08
C SER A 85 -6.07 -27.68 -0.30
N PHE A 86 -5.67 -27.31 -1.51
CA PHE A 86 -4.27 -27.08 -1.84
C PHE A 86 -3.83 -25.64 -1.58
N ILE A 87 -2.69 -25.51 -0.88
CA ILE A 87 -2.18 -24.22 -0.41
C ILE A 87 -1.89 -23.25 -1.56
N LEU A 88 -1.38 -23.74 -2.70
CA LEU A 88 -1.08 -22.89 -3.85
C LEU A 88 -2.34 -22.25 -4.43
N VAL A 89 -3.48 -22.94 -4.42
CA VAL A 89 -4.78 -22.40 -4.86
C VAL A 89 -5.19 -21.23 -3.96
N SER A 90 -5.08 -21.40 -2.64
CA SER A 90 -5.36 -20.30 -1.70
C SER A 90 -4.48 -19.07 -1.95
N TYR A 91 -3.17 -19.25 -2.13
CA TYR A 91 -2.28 -18.11 -2.43
C TYR A 91 -2.52 -17.50 -3.81
N THR A 92 -2.92 -18.29 -4.79
CA THR A 92 -3.32 -17.78 -6.10
C THR A 92 -4.53 -16.87 -5.97
N HIS A 93 -5.56 -17.29 -5.23
CA HIS A 93 -6.73 -16.46 -4.94
C HIS A 93 -6.37 -15.22 -4.11
N LEU A 94 -5.45 -15.34 -3.14
CA LEU A 94 -4.97 -14.18 -2.37
C LEU A 94 -4.35 -13.12 -3.29
N ASN A 95 -3.47 -13.55 -4.21
CA ASN A 95 -2.80 -12.65 -5.15
C ASN A 95 -3.78 -12.04 -6.16
N LEU A 96 -4.72 -12.83 -6.68
CA LEU A 96 -5.78 -12.31 -7.55
C LEU A 96 -6.68 -11.32 -6.80
N GLY A 97 -7.01 -11.59 -5.55
CA GLY A 97 -7.74 -10.64 -4.70
C GLY A 97 -7.01 -9.30 -4.60
N LEU A 98 -5.72 -9.33 -4.24
CA LEU A 98 -4.90 -8.11 -4.17
C LEU A 98 -4.81 -7.37 -5.52
N PHE A 99 -4.69 -8.11 -6.63
CA PHE A 99 -4.70 -7.55 -7.98
C PHE A 99 -6.00 -6.80 -8.27
N GLU A 100 -7.15 -7.38 -7.90
CA GLU A 100 -8.46 -6.73 -8.07
C GLU A 100 -8.63 -5.49 -7.19
N ILE A 101 -8.09 -5.49 -5.96
CA ILE A 101 -8.04 -4.26 -5.14
C ILE A 101 -7.26 -3.17 -5.88
N GLY A 102 -6.09 -3.50 -6.44
CA GLY A 102 -5.29 -2.58 -7.24
C GLY A 102 -6.03 -2.06 -8.49
N ARG A 103 -6.96 -2.86 -9.02
CA ARG A 103 -7.83 -2.44 -10.13
C ARG A 103 -9.03 -1.59 -9.71
N GLY A 104 -9.39 -1.60 -8.42
CA GLY A 104 -10.61 -1.00 -7.89
C GLY A 104 -11.85 -1.87 -8.05
N ASN A 105 -11.69 -3.17 -8.33
CA ASN A 105 -12.79 -4.12 -8.48
C ASN A 105 -13.05 -4.87 -7.16
N MET A 106 -13.69 -4.19 -6.22
CA MET A 106 -13.84 -4.70 -4.85
C MET A 106 -14.72 -5.96 -4.78
N GLU A 107 -15.71 -6.10 -5.66
CA GLU A 107 -16.57 -7.29 -5.70
C GLU A 107 -15.76 -8.55 -6.06
N LEU A 108 -14.94 -8.47 -7.11
CA LEU A 108 -14.11 -9.61 -7.53
C LEU A 108 -12.95 -9.86 -6.55
N SER A 109 -12.41 -8.81 -5.92
CA SER A 109 -11.47 -8.97 -4.80
C SER A 109 -12.09 -9.79 -3.67
N ASN A 110 -13.29 -9.41 -3.21
CA ASN A 110 -13.99 -10.10 -2.13
C ASN A 110 -14.31 -11.55 -2.48
N PHE A 111 -14.70 -11.82 -3.72
CA PHE A 111 -14.86 -13.19 -4.22
C PHE A 111 -13.57 -14.01 -4.06
N HIS A 112 -12.43 -13.48 -4.51
CA HIS A 112 -11.15 -14.18 -4.40
C HIS A 112 -10.67 -14.33 -2.95
N LEU A 113 -10.82 -13.32 -2.10
CA LEU A 113 -10.50 -13.39 -0.67
C LEU A 113 -11.37 -14.43 0.04
N HIS A 114 -12.64 -14.54 -0.33
CA HIS A 114 -13.52 -15.59 0.15
C HIS A 114 -13.07 -16.98 -0.34
N CYS A 115 -12.71 -17.13 -1.61
CA CYS A 115 -12.15 -18.38 -2.15
C CYS A 115 -10.89 -18.84 -1.39
N CYS A 116 -10.04 -17.89 -0.99
CA CYS A 116 -8.85 -18.16 -0.20
C CYS A 116 -9.15 -18.88 1.13
N LYS A 117 -10.34 -18.64 1.71
CA LYS A 117 -10.79 -19.23 2.98
C LYS A 117 -11.16 -20.71 2.91
N PHE A 118 -11.44 -21.25 1.72
CA PHE A 118 -11.75 -22.68 1.55
C PHE A 118 -10.52 -23.59 1.59
N GLY A 119 -9.32 -23.01 1.52
CA GLY A 119 -8.06 -23.71 1.87
C GLY A 119 -8.19 -24.42 3.21
N ASN A 120 -7.54 -25.57 3.39
CA ASN A 120 -7.48 -26.24 4.68
C ASN A 120 -6.64 -25.40 5.67
N LEU A 121 -7.26 -24.32 6.19
CA LEU A 121 -6.63 -23.26 6.96
C LEU A 121 -6.35 -23.67 8.41
N VAL A 122 -6.68 -24.90 8.81
CA VAL A 122 -6.57 -25.40 10.20
C VAL A 122 -5.14 -25.22 10.74
N ASN A 123 -4.13 -25.27 9.87
CA ASN A 123 -2.72 -25.06 10.25
C ASN A 123 -2.08 -23.77 9.72
N GLN A 124 -2.87 -22.82 9.16
CA GLN A 124 -2.33 -21.66 8.45
C GLN A 124 -2.74 -20.31 9.07
N SER A 125 -2.35 -20.09 10.34
CA SER A 125 -2.61 -18.84 11.06
C SER A 125 -2.12 -17.58 10.33
N ARG A 126 -1.03 -17.69 9.55
CA ARG A 126 -0.50 -16.58 8.75
C ARG A 126 -1.41 -16.20 7.57
N LEU A 127 -1.93 -17.18 6.85
CA LEU A 127 -2.82 -16.94 5.71
C LEU A 127 -4.14 -16.32 6.18
N LYS A 128 -4.74 -16.87 7.26
CA LYS A 128 -5.94 -16.27 7.90
C LYS A 128 -5.73 -14.81 8.27
N ARG A 129 -4.60 -14.49 8.91
CA ARG A 129 -4.24 -13.11 9.27
C ARG A 129 -4.08 -12.22 8.04
N THR A 130 -3.49 -12.73 6.97
CA THR A 130 -3.32 -11.98 5.70
C THR A 130 -4.65 -11.70 5.03
N ILE A 131 -5.55 -12.68 4.97
CA ILE A 131 -6.90 -12.50 4.42
C ILE A 131 -7.66 -11.45 5.24
N SER A 132 -7.71 -11.62 6.57
CA SER A 132 -8.39 -10.68 7.47
C SER A 132 -7.87 -9.25 7.30
N PHE A 133 -6.54 -9.11 7.20
CA PHE A 133 -5.91 -7.82 6.89
C PHE A 133 -6.40 -7.26 5.55
N LEU A 134 -6.30 -8.02 4.45
CA LEU A 134 -6.70 -7.57 3.11
C LEU A 134 -8.21 -7.28 2.96
N GLU A 135 -9.07 -7.97 3.69
CA GLU A 135 -10.51 -7.70 3.72
C GLU A 135 -10.79 -6.27 4.19
N GLN A 136 -10.02 -5.75 5.16
CA GLN A 136 -10.13 -4.35 5.61
C GLN A 136 -9.84 -3.31 4.51
N PHE A 137 -9.15 -3.72 3.42
CA PHE A 137 -8.88 -2.87 2.26
C PHE A 137 -9.99 -2.94 1.22
N SER A 138 -10.56 -4.13 1.03
CA SER A 138 -11.59 -4.37 0.00
C SER A 138 -12.93 -3.71 0.33
N PHE A 139 -13.21 -3.44 1.61
CA PHE A 139 -14.42 -2.71 2.02
C PHE A 139 -14.35 -1.18 1.82
N GLY A 140 -13.40 -0.68 1.02
CA GLY A 140 -13.24 0.76 0.76
C GLY A 140 -12.84 1.55 2.00
N GLU A 141 -12.38 0.83 3.01
CA GLU A 141 -12.35 1.28 4.38
C GLU A 141 -10.99 1.92 4.75
N MET A 142 -10.04 1.86 3.83
CA MET A 142 -8.70 2.45 3.92
C MET A 142 -8.76 3.97 3.83
N ASP A 143 -9.22 4.57 4.92
CA ASP A 143 -9.13 6.00 5.16
C ASP A 143 -7.90 6.28 6.03
N ALA A 144 -7.04 7.19 5.57
CA ALA A 144 -5.92 7.67 6.36
C ALA A 144 -6.38 8.27 7.71
N LEU A 145 -7.62 8.78 7.78
CA LEU A 145 -8.25 9.24 9.03
C LEU A 145 -8.40 8.13 10.07
N ASN A 146 -8.68 6.90 9.64
CA ASN A 146 -8.90 5.75 10.52
C ASN A 146 -7.64 4.89 10.70
N PHE A 147 -6.49 5.32 10.21
CA PHE A 147 -5.28 4.52 10.28
C PHE A 147 -4.85 4.24 11.73
N ALA A 148 -4.98 5.23 12.63
CA ALA A 148 -4.64 5.09 14.04
C ALA A 148 -5.41 3.93 14.72
N SER A 149 -6.73 3.86 14.52
CA SER A 149 -7.58 2.83 15.15
C SER A 149 -7.35 1.43 14.60
N ARG A 150 -6.71 1.33 13.42
CA ARG A 150 -6.33 0.07 12.77
C ARG A 150 -4.92 -0.40 13.06
N LEU A 151 -4.05 0.48 13.57
CA LEU A 151 -2.68 0.12 13.93
C LEU A 151 -2.58 -1.14 14.81
N PRO A 152 -3.48 -1.41 15.77
CA PRO A 152 -3.47 -2.67 16.50
C PRO A 152 -3.56 -3.92 15.62
N SER A 153 -4.47 -3.93 14.64
CA SER A 153 -4.63 -5.05 13.70
C SER A 153 -3.46 -5.16 12.73
N VAL A 154 -2.94 -4.02 12.26
CA VAL A 154 -1.72 -3.96 11.43
C VAL A 154 -0.53 -4.55 12.18
N PHE A 155 -0.37 -4.16 13.45
CA PHE A 155 0.70 -4.66 14.33
C PHE A 155 0.57 -6.16 14.59
N GLU A 156 -0.61 -6.65 14.93
CA GLU A 156 -0.84 -8.09 15.13
C GLU A 156 -0.57 -8.90 13.85
N PHE A 157 -0.97 -8.36 12.70
CA PHE A 157 -0.68 -8.96 11.40
C PHE A 157 0.83 -9.09 11.18
N ILE A 158 1.58 -8.01 11.34
CA ILE A 158 3.02 -7.96 11.07
C ILE A 158 3.81 -8.73 12.13
N CYS A 159 3.62 -8.40 13.40
CA CYS A 159 4.42 -8.90 14.51
C CYS A 159 3.97 -10.28 14.99
N GLY A 160 2.71 -10.64 14.79
CA GLY A 160 2.14 -11.91 15.28
C GLY A 160 1.87 -11.95 16.78
N ILE A 161 1.88 -10.78 17.43
CA ILE A 161 1.53 -10.57 18.82
C ILE A 161 0.56 -9.40 18.93
N THR A 162 -0.34 -9.44 19.91
CA THR A 162 -1.31 -8.37 20.17
C THR A 162 -0.68 -7.24 20.97
N LEU A 163 -1.09 -5.99 20.71
CA LEU A 163 -0.75 -4.87 21.59
C LEU A 163 -1.42 -5.01 22.96
N SER A 164 -0.88 -4.34 23.98
CA SER A 164 -1.54 -4.27 25.29
C SER A 164 -2.89 -3.56 25.18
N SER A 165 -3.86 -3.96 26.00
CA SER A 165 -5.22 -3.40 25.99
C SER A 165 -5.25 -1.88 26.22
N GLN A 166 -4.29 -1.35 26.98
CA GLN A 166 -4.12 0.09 27.19
C GLN A 166 -3.80 0.81 25.87
N LEU A 167 -2.84 0.31 25.09
CA LEU A 167 -2.47 0.90 23.79
C LEU A 167 -3.59 0.74 22.77
N VAL A 168 -4.29 -0.40 22.77
CA VAL A 168 -5.46 -0.60 21.91
C VAL A 168 -6.55 0.43 22.23
N THR A 169 -6.87 0.62 23.51
CA THR A 169 -7.84 1.63 23.97
C THR A 169 -7.42 3.04 23.56
N LEU A 170 -6.14 3.39 23.73
CA LEU A 170 -5.60 4.69 23.36
C LEU A 170 -5.75 4.97 21.84
N LEU A 171 -5.52 3.97 20.99
CA LEU A 171 -5.57 4.14 19.53
C LEU A 171 -6.99 4.09 18.97
N GLN A 172 -7.92 3.44 19.66
CA GLN A 172 -9.32 3.28 19.22
C GLN A 172 -10.28 4.29 19.85
N GLN A 173 -9.84 5.08 20.83
CA GLN A 173 -10.66 6.17 21.36
C GLN A 173 -10.91 7.26 20.31
N LYS A 174 -11.93 8.08 20.56
CA LYS A 174 -12.20 9.27 19.74
C LYS A 174 -11.01 10.22 19.81
N ILE A 175 -10.50 10.64 18.65
CA ILE A 175 -9.43 11.62 18.54
C ILE A 175 -9.96 13.00 18.97
N THR A 176 -9.26 13.66 19.89
CA THR A 176 -9.54 15.01 20.39
C THR A 176 -8.26 15.85 20.36
N LYS A 177 -8.36 17.15 20.70
CA LYS A 177 -7.19 18.04 20.73
C LYS A 177 -6.24 17.67 21.86
N GLU A 178 -6.77 17.12 22.94
CA GLU A 178 -6.05 16.77 24.16
C GLU A 178 -5.24 15.48 24.00
N ASN A 179 -5.75 14.49 23.27
CA ASN A 179 -5.09 13.19 23.10
C ASN A 179 -4.33 13.01 21.77
N CYS A 180 -4.46 13.93 20.81
CA CYS A 180 -3.89 13.77 19.46
C CYS A 180 -2.38 13.51 19.46
N ASN A 181 -1.60 14.22 20.27
CA ASN A 181 -0.15 14.05 20.33
C ASN A 181 0.26 12.70 20.92
N GLU A 182 -0.47 12.21 21.92
CA GLU A 182 -0.23 10.90 22.52
C GLU A 182 -0.50 9.79 21.50
N ILE A 183 -1.64 9.87 20.79
CA ILE A 183 -1.99 8.94 19.71
C ILE A 183 -0.93 8.94 18.60
N ILE A 184 -0.46 10.13 18.18
CA ILE A 184 0.59 10.27 17.15
C ILE A 184 1.90 9.63 17.60
N ASN A 185 2.36 9.92 18.82
CA ASN A 185 3.63 9.41 19.33
C ASN A 185 3.58 7.89 19.45
N THR A 186 2.53 7.36 20.10
CA THR A 186 2.35 5.92 20.26
C THR A 186 2.21 5.22 18.91
N GLY A 187 1.39 5.76 18.00
CA GLY A 187 1.20 5.17 16.68
C GLY A 187 2.47 5.20 15.83
N SER A 188 3.28 6.25 15.94
CA SER A 188 4.56 6.36 15.23
C SER A 188 5.56 5.30 15.71
N GLU A 189 5.67 5.06 17.02
CA GLU A 189 6.52 4.01 17.58
C GLU A 189 6.05 2.60 17.15
N ILE A 190 4.74 2.38 17.08
CA ILE A 190 4.18 1.12 16.56
C ILE A 190 4.53 0.91 15.09
N VAL A 191 4.45 1.96 14.25
CA VAL A 191 4.85 1.88 12.84
C VAL A 191 6.34 1.54 12.72
N LYS A 192 7.22 2.22 13.48
CA LYS A 192 8.66 1.92 13.51
C LYS A 192 8.92 0.47 13.92
N LEU A 193 8.25 -0.02 14.96
CA LEU A 193 8.40 -1.39 15.43
C LEU A 193 7.94 -2.42 14.37
N CYS A 194 6.84 -2.13 13.66
CA CYS A 194 6.38 -2.95 12.54
C CYS A 194 7.44 -3.04 11.43
N ILE A 195 7.98 -1.91 11.00
CA ILE A 195 9.00 -1.85 9.93
C ILE A 195 10.28 -2.55 10.36
N SER A 196 10.77 -2.30 11.58
CA SER A 196 11.94 -2.99 12.15
C SER A 196 11.75 -4.50 12.21
N THR A 197 10.55 -4.97 12.54
CA THR A 197 10.22 -6.40 12.56
C THR A 197 10.20 -7.02 11.15
N ILE A 198 9.81 -6.25 10.13
CA ILE A 198 9.89 -6.73 8.74
C ILE A 198 11.35 -6.79 8.29
N LEU A 199 12.14 -5.76 8.61
CA LEU A 199 13.56 -5.69 8.27
C LEU A 199 14.35 -6.86 8.91
N SER A 200 14.15 -7.13 10.19
CA SER A 200 14.86 -8.21 10.91
C SER A 200 14.57 -9.61 10.36
N ARG A 201 13.42 -9.81 9.70
CA ARG A 201 13.08 -11.08 9.02
C ARG A 201 13.76 -11.24 7.66
N ASN A 202 14.28 -10.15 7.08
CA ASN A 202 14.91 -10.14 5.76
C ASN A 202 16.45 -10.15 5.83
N THR A 203 17.04 -9.77 6.97
CA THR A 203 18.49 -9.65 7.17
C THR A 203 19.26 -10.96 7.24
N ASP A 204 18.59 -12.12 7.25
CA ASP A 204 19.27 -13.43 7.20
C ASP A 204 19.92 -13.76 5.84
N SER A 205 19.79 -12.86 4.85
CA SER A 205 20.43 -12.98 3.54
C SER A 205 21.68 -12.09 3.47
N ASN A 206 22.86 -12.70 3.32
CA ASN A 206 24.19 -12.07 3.27
C ASN A 206 24.43 -11.11 2.07
N SER A 207 23.40 -10.45 1.52
CA SER A 207 23.58 -9.48 0.43
C SER A 207 23.91 -8.10 0.99
N GLU A 208 25.10 -7.58 0.71
CA GLU A 208 25.60 -6.26 1.14
C GLU A 208 24.84 -5.06 0.55
N ASP A 209 23.95 -5.26 -0.42
CA ASP A 209 23.10 -4.18 -0.95
C ASP A 209 21.87 -3.99 -0.06
N SER A 210 21.91 -2.98 0.81
CA SER A 210 20.88 -2.77 1.83
C SER A 210 19.56 -2.27 1.21
N PRO A 211 18.42 -2.96 1.41
CA PRO A 211 17.08 -2.49 1.05
C PRO A 211 16.57 -1.32 1.93
N SER A 212 17.46 -0.61 2.65
CA SER A 212 17.14 0.37 3.69
C SER A 212 16.23 1.50 3.19
N ASN A 213 16.50 2.03 1.99
CA ASN A 213 15.86 3.27 1.52
C ASN A 213 14.35 3.11 1.25
N SER A 214 13.89 1.95 0.76
CA SER A 214 12.46 1.72 0.48
C SER A 214 11.63 1.54 1.75
N PHE A 215 12.22 0.93 2.79
CA PHE A 215 11.58 0.77 4.08
C PHE A 215 11.53 2.09 4.86
N GLU A 216 12.59 2.90 4.77
CA GLU A 216 12.60 4.26 5.34
C GLU A 216 11.53 5.15 4.69
N PHE A 217 11.41 5.10 3.35
CA PHE A 217 10.33 5.77 2.64
C PHE A 217 8.95 5.32 3.15
N THR A 218 8.72 4.01 3.24
CA THR A 218 7.42 3.46 3.70
C THR A 218 7.13 3.87 5.14
N GLN A 219 8.13 3.78 6.04
CA GLN A 219 8.00 4.18 7.43
C GLN A 219 7.63 5.67 7.54
N THR A 220 8.35 6.53 6.83
CA THR A 220 8.14 7.98 6.88
C THR A 220 6.76 8.33 6.33
N LEU A 221 6.37 7.74 5.20
CA LEU A 221 5.06 7.96 4.62
C LEU A 221 3.92 7.53 5.55
N LEU A 222 4.03 6.37 6.21
CA LEU A 222 3.03 5.90 7.17
C LEU A 222 2.95 6.80 8.40
N ILE A 223 4.09 7.29 8.92
CA ILE A 223 4.13 8.19 10.08
C ILE A 223 3.54 9.55 9.72
N GLU A 224 3.94 10.16 8.61
CA GLU A 224 3.37 11.46 8.19
C GLU A 224 1.89 11.33 7.81
N GLY A 225 1.50 10.20 7.21
CA GLY A 225 0.10 9.85 6.95
C GLY A 225 -0.73 9.69 8.22
N LEU A 226 -0.19 9.04 9.26
CA LEU A 226 -0.81 8.93 10.58
C LEU A 226 -1.00 10.31 11.22
N LYS A 227 0.06 11.13 11.25
CA LYS A 227 -0.01 12.50 11.80
C LYS A 227 -1.09 13.31 11.10
N LEU A 228 -1.09 13.29 9.77
CA LEU A 228 -2.08 13.99 8.96
C LEU A 228 -3.51 13.52 9.28
N GLY A 229 -3.73 12.21 9.34
CA GLY A 229 -4.99 11.57 9.73
C GLY A 229 -5.50 12.06 11.10
N VAL A 230 -4.62 12.04 12.09
CA VAL A 230 -4.96 12.43 13.46
C VAL A 230 -5.22 13.93 13.58
N TYR A 231 -4.38 14.80 13.00
CA TYR A 231 -4.58 16.26 13.09
C TYR A 231 -5.85 16.73 12.37
N VAL A 232 -6.17 16.14 11.22
CA VAL A 232 -7.45 16.43 10.54
C VAL A 232 -8.62 15.95 11.39
N SER A 233 -8.53 14.78 12.02
CA SER A 233 -9.59 14.24 12.88
C SER A 233 -9.81 15.07 14.16
N SER A 234 -8.75 15.61 14.76
CA SER A 234 -8.84 16.48 15.95
C SER A 234 -9.26 17.91 15.64
N LEU A 235 -9.34 18.29 14.35
CA LEU A 235 -9.58 19.66 13.89
C LEU A 235 -8.64 20.66 14.60
N SER A 236 -7.37 20.29 14.74
CA SER A 236 -6.35 21.10 15.41
C SER A 236 -5.14 21.32 14.52
N ARG A 237 -4.41 22.40 14.80
CA ARG A 237 -3.09 22.69 14.22
C ARG A 237 -3.06 22.64 12.70
N THR A 238 -3.77 23.58 12.06
CA THR A 238 -3.80 23.71 10.59
C THR A 238 -2.40 23.87 9.99
N ASP A 239 -1.47 24.46 10.74
CA ASP A 239 -0.05 24.54 10.43
C ASP A 239 0.59 23.15 10.27
N LEU A 240 0.31 22.23 11.20
CA LEU A 240 0.87 20.87 11.17
C LEU A 240 0.19 19.99 10.12
N ILE A 241 -1.11 20.20 9.85
CA ILE A 241 -1.82 19.53 8.75
C ILE A 241 -1.15 19.87 7.42
N GLU A 242 -0.88 21.15 7.19
CA GLU A 242 -0.21 21.65 6.01
C GLU A 242 1.21 21.10 5.90
N GLU A 243 1.99 21.15 6.98
CA GLU A 243 3.34 20.58 7.04
C GLU A 243 3.37 19.09 6.69
N CYS A 244 2.49 18.27 7.29
CA CYS A 244 2.44 16.83 7.00
C CYS A 244 2.07 16.57 5.53
N SER A 245 1.13 17.34 4.97
CA SER A 245 0.72 17.20 3.58
C SER A 245 1.83 17.59 2.58
N LEU A 246 2.65 18.58 2.91
CA LEU A 246 3.83 18.96 2.13
C LEU A 246 4.90 17.86 2.19
N ARG A 247 5.21 17.35 3.39
CA ARG A 247 6.17 16.24 3.57
C ARG A 247 5.79 15.01 2.74
N ILE A 248 4.51 14.63 2.74
CA ILE A 248 4.01 13.52 1.91
C ILE A 248 4.20 13.82 0.42
N THR A 249 3.95 15.06 -0.02
CA THR A 249 4.16 15.46 -1.41
C THR A 249 5.63 15.32 -1.81
N TYR A 250 6.56 15.83 -1.00
CA TYR A 250 8.00 15.73 -1.28
C TYR A 250 8.51 14.28 -1.24
N LEU A 251 7.95 13.43 -0.36
CA LEU A 251 8.28 12.00 -0.37
C LEU A 251 7.97 11.35 -1.72
N CYS A 252 6.91 11.78 -2.41
CA CYS A 252 6.53 11.25 -3.72
C CYS A 252 7.52 11.61 -4.84
N GLU A 253 8.46 12.51 -4.59
CA GLU A 253 9.51 12.90 -5.56
C GLU A 253 10.81 12.10 -5.38
N THR A 254 10.88 11.25 -4.35
CA THR A 254 12.04 10.38 -4.12
C THR A 254 12.02 9.16 -5.04
N ASP A 255 13.20 8.62 -5.39
CA ASP A 255 13.29 7.40 -6.20
C ASP A 255 12.56 6.20 -5.58
N SER A 256 12.51 6.15 -4.23
CA SER A 256 11.77 5.15 -3.48
C SER A 256 10.26 5.15 -3.77
N PHE A 257 9.69 6.26 -4.26
CA PHE A 257 8.29 6.33 -4.68
C PHE A 257 7.97 5.36 -5.83
N ASN A 258 8.98 4.93 -6.60
CA ASN A 258 8.79 3.91 -7.63
C ASN A 258 8.37 2.55 -7.06
N HIS A 259 8.65 2.31 -5.78
CA HIS A 259 8.27 1.10 -5.04
C HIS A 259 7.06 1.32 -4.13
N CYS A 260 6.35 2.43 -4.29
CA CYS A 260 5.19 2.77 -3.49
C CYS A 260 4.10 1.70 -3.60
N SER A 261 3.64 1.19 -2.45
CA SER A 261 2.64 0.13 -2.40
C SER A 261 1.23 0.67 -2.63
N LEU A 262 0.31 -0.23 -3.01
CA LEU A 262 -1.14 0.05 -3.04
C LEU A 262 -1.64 0.65 -1.71
N PHE A 263 -1.05 0.25 -0.59
CA PHE A 263 -1.45 0.68 0.76
C PHE A 263 -1.05 2.12 1.09
N SER A 264 -0.21 2.72 0.27
CA SER A 264 0.28 4.08 0.45
C SER A 264 -0.67 5.12 -0.17
N ILE A 265 -1.54 4.70 -1.09
CA ILE A 265 -2.42 5.58 -1.88
C ILE A 265 -3.30 6.49 -0.98
N PRO A 266 -3.96 6.01 0.09
CA PRO A 266 -4.84 6.87 0.90
C PRO A 266 -4.12 8.06 1.52
N PHE A 267 -2.87 7.89 1.96
CA PHE A 267 -2.08 8.96 2.58
C PHE A 267 -1.75 10.06 1.56
N ILE A 268 -1.38 9.65 0.34
CA ILE A 268 -1.05 10.57 -0.77
C ILE A 268 -2.30 11.32 -1.24
N VAL A 269 -3.43 10.61 -1.37
CA VAL A 269 -4.73 11.20 -1.70
C VAL A 269 -5.18 12.20 -0.62
N MET A 270 -4.98 11.88 0.65
CA MET A 270 -5.30 12.78 1.76
C MET A 270 -4.45 14.05 1.73
N ALA A 271 -3.13 13.91 1.56
CA ALA A 271 -2.22 15.05 1.40
C ALA A 271 -2.61 15.93 0.21
N THR A 272 -2.93 15.30 -0.94
CA THR A 272 -3.40 16.00 -2.14
C THR A 272 -4.68 16.79 -1.87
N ARG A 273 -5.65 16.22 -1.14
CA ARG A 273 -6.90 16.93 -0.78
C ARG A 273 -6.63 18.15 0.09
N VAL A 274 -5.71 18.05 1.05
CA VAL A 274 -5.32 19.20 1.90
C VAL A 274 -4.72 20.30 1.05
N ASN A 275 -3.71 19.98 0.23
CA ASN A 275 -3.06 20.95 -0.65
C ASN A 275 -4.02 21.57 -1.66
N LEU A 276 -4.98 20.80 -2.19
CA LEU A 276 -6.04 21.30 -3.04
C LEU A 276 -6.93 22.35 -2.34
N GLN A 277 -7.27 22.14 -1.07
CA GLN A 277 -8.03 23.12 -0.30
C GLN A 277 -7.24 24.41 -0.06
N VAL A 278 -5.93 24.31 0.15
CA VAL A 278 -5.05 25.49 0.23
C VAL A 278 -5.11 26.30 -1.06
N VAL A 279 -4.94 25.65 -2.22
CA VAL A 279 -5.03 26.32 -3.53
C VAL A 279 -6.40 26.95 -3.78
N LYS A 280 -7.49 26.27 -3.39
CA LYS A 280 -8.84 26.86 -3.47
C LYS A 280 -8.97 28.11 -2.61
N GLY A 281 -8.39 28.12 -1.41
CA GLY A 281 -8.32 29.31 -0.57
C GLY A 281 -7.53 30.46 -1.21
N ILE A 282 -6.43 30.15 -1.89
CA ILE A 282 -5.64 31.13 -2.65
C ILE A 282 -6.46 31.71 -3.81
N LYS A 283 -7.11 30.85 -4.62
CA LYS A 283 -7.94 31.26 -5.76
C LYS A 283 -9.11 32.16 -5.35
N ASN A 284 -9.69 31.90 -4.18
CA ASN A 284 -10.79 32.69 -3.63
C ASN A 284 -10.32 33.96 -2.90
N GLY A 285 -9.01 34.23 -2.85
CA GLY A 285 -8.44 35.40 -2.16
C GLY A 285 -8.44 35.31 -0.64
N SER A 286 -8.79 34.16 -0.05
CA SER A 286 -8.79 33.96 1.41
C SER A 286 -7.41 33.59 1.97
N ARG A 287 -6.45 33.25 1.10
CA ARG A 287 -5.04 32.98 1.44
C ARG A 287 -4.12 33.61 0.41
N MET A 288 -2.88 33.90 0.80
CA MET A 288 -1.83 34.32 -0.12
C MET A 288 -1.02 33.11 -0.57
N ASN A 289 -0.61 33.08 -1.84
CA ASN A 289 0.40 32.12 -2.31
C ASN A 289 1.80 32.54 -1.83
N ASN A 290 2.80 31.65 -1.93
CA ASN A 290 4.20 31.94 -1.58
C ASN A 290 4.39 32.35 -0.10
N GLN A 291 3.52 31.86 0.79
CA GLN A 291 3.73 32.00 2.23
C GLN A 291 4.94 31.15 2.66
N ILE A 292 5.70 31.65 3.63
CA ILE A 292 6.82 30.91 4.22
C ILE A 292 6.24 29.69 4.95
N SER A 293 6.63 28.50 4.51
CA SER A 293 6.22 27.23 5.10
C SER A 293 7.36 26.22 4.98
N PHE A 294 7.13 24.98 5.41
CA PHE A 294 8.12 23.91 5.36
C PHE A 294 8.36 23.44 3.93
N GLY A 295 9.54 23.77 3.41
CA GLY A 295 10.05 23.31 2.13
C GLY A 295 10.60 21.90 2.18
N GLU A 296 11.28 21.54 1.10
CA GLU A 296 12.07 20.32 1.01
C GLU A 296 13.10 20.28 2.16
N LEU A 297 13.34 19.09 2.72
CA LEU A 297 14.26 18.87 3.85
C LEU A 297 13.89 19.61 5.15
N GLY A 298 12.68 20.17 5.25
CA GLY A 298 12.21 20.88 6.44
C GLY A 298 12.74 22.31 6.58
N ILE A 299 13.34 22.87 5.52
CA ILE A 299 13.83 24.25 5.50
C ILE A 299 12.66 25.20 5.24
N LEU A 300 12.55 26.30 6.00
CA LEU A 300 11.52 27.30 5.78
C LEU A 300 11.78 28.08 4.49
N GLN A 301 10.84 28.04 3.55
CA GLN A 301 10.93 28.77 2.28
C GLN A 301 9.54 29.19 1.77
N PRO A 302 9.45 30.18 0.85
CA PRO A 302 8.19 30.49 0.18
C PRO A 302 7.71 29.28 -0.64
N ILE A 303 6.44 28.89 -0.44
CA ILE A 303 5.84 27.74 -1.15
C ILE A 303 4.85 28.19 -2.21
N ASP A 304 5.11 27.84 -3.48
CA ASP A 304 4.12 27.94 -4.55
C ASP A 304 3.17 26.73 -4.50
N TYR A 305 1.97 26.94 -3.95
CA TYR A 305 0.99 25.85 -3.82
C TYR A 305 0.46 25.31 -5.14
N TYR A 306 0.56 26.07 -6.24
CA TYR A 306 0.23 25.54 -7.57
C TYR A 306 1.27 24.53 -8.04
N GLU A 307 2.55 24.76 -7.74
CA GLU A 307 3.61 23.78 -8.01
C GLU A 307 3.44 22.52 -7.15
N ILE A 308 3.14 22.68 -5.85
CA ILE A 308 2.80 21.56 -4.97
C ILE A 308 1.62 20.75 -5.53
N LEU A 309 0.61 21.41 -6.09
CA LEU A 309 -0.54 20.72 -6.68
C LEU A 309 -0.16 19.96 -7.96
N GLN A 310 0.72 20.53 -8.78
CA GLN A 310 1.27 19.85 -9.96
C GLN A 310 2.06 18.61 -9.57
N ARG A 311 2.90 18.68 -8.52
CA ARG A 311 3.65 17.54 -7.97
C ARG A 311 2.70 16.43 -7.49
N ASN A 312 1.63 16.80 -6.77
CA ASN A 312 0.59 15.85 -6.35
C ASN A 312 -0.13 15.19 -7.54
N GLN A 313 -0.48 15.96 -8.57
CA GLN A 313 -1.10 15.43 -9.78
C GLN A 313 -0.17 14.43 -10.50
N ASN A 314 1.12 14.74 -10.61
CA ASN A 314 2.11 13.83 -11.19
C ASN A 314 2.22 12.52 -10.39
N ALA A 315 2.25 12.61 -9.05
CA ALA A 315 2.28 11.44 -8.18
C ALA A 315 1.03 10.56 -8.34
N LEU A 316 -0.16 11.17 -8.39
CA LEU A 316 -1.41 10.43 -8.62
C LEU A 316 -1.48 9.81 -10.02
N ASN A 317 -0.96 10.49 -11.06
CA ASN A 317 -0.89 9.95 -12.41
C ASN A 317 0.03 8.72 -12.47
N LEU A 318 1.19 8.77 -11.80
CA LEU A 318 2.10 7.63 -11.70
C LEU A 318 1.49 6.46 -10.92
N LEU A 319 0.78 6.74 -9.83
CA LEU A 319 0.04 5.69 -9.11
C LEU A 319 -1.11 5.14 -9.95
N ASN A 320 -1.81 5.97 -10.72
CA ASN A 320 -2.91 5.53 -11.58
C ASN A 320 -2.42 4.63 -12.73
N SER A 321 -1.21 4.85 -13.25
CA SER A 321 -0.64 3.94 -14.26
C SER A 321 -0.36 2.55 -13.70
N ARG A 322 -0.10 2.43 -12.39
CA ARG A 322 0.13 1.17 -11.65
C ARG A 322 -1.17 0.55 -11.16
N PHE A 323 -2.04 1.36 -10.57
CA PHE A 323 -3.24 0.95 -9.86
C PHE A 323 -4.43 1.75 -10.39
N SER A 324 -5.26 1.12 -11.23
CA SER A 324 -6.46 1.78 -11.77
C SER A 324 -7.47 2.14 -10.67
N LEU A 325 -7.33 1.59 -9.46
CA LEU A 325 -8.03 2.04 -8.25
C LEU A 325 -8.01 3.57 -8.10
N VAL A 326 -6.91 4.23 -8.44
CA VAL A 326 -6.77 5.69 -8.27
C VAL A 326 -7.80 6.44 -9.11
N SER A 327 -7.92 6.13 -10.41
CA SER A 327 -8.94 6.76 -11.26
C SER A 327 -10.36 6.29 -10.92
N VAL A 328 -10.55 5.01 -10.56
CA VAL A 328 -11.87 4.46 -10.21
C VAL A 328 -12.45 5.13 -8.95
N VAL A 329 -11.66 5.26 -7.89
CA VAL A 329 -12.13 5.76 -6.58
C VAL A 329 -11.86 7.25 -6.40
N HIS A 330 -10.76 7.76 -6.95
CA HIS A 330 -10.31 9.13 -6.77
C HIS A 330 -10.33 9.97 -8.05
N GLY A 331 -10.98 9.50 -9.13
CA GLY A 331 -11.07 10.23 -10.41
C GLY A 331 -11.70 11.62 -10.28
N LYS A 332 -12.63 11.83 -9.33
CA LYS A 332 -13.17 13.18 -9.05
C LYS A 332 -12.10 14.14 -8.53
N LEU A 333 -11.20 13.66 -7.66
CA LEU A 333 -10.09 14.45 -7.15
C LEU A 333 -9.16 14.83 -8.29
N MET A 334 -8.75 13.85 -9.12
CA MET A 334 -7.87 14.08 -10.26
C MET A 334 -8.44 15.14 -11.22
N LYS A 335 -9.72 15.05 -11.58
CA LYS A 335 -10.40 16.07 -12.41
C LYS A 335 -10.37 17.46 -11.77
N SER A 336 -10.58 17.57 -10.46
CA SER A 336 -10.48 18.87 -9.76
C SER A 336 -9.06 19.44 -9.78
N LEU A 337 -8.01 18.61 -9.81
CA LEU A 337 -6.63 19.06 -10.00
C LEU A 337 -6.45 19.62 -11.40
N ASP A 338 -6.89 18.88 -12.42
CA ASP A 338 -6.82 19.29 -13.83
C ASP A 338 -7.52 20.64 -14.06
N GLU A 339 -8.74 20.80 -13.52
CA GLU A 339 -9.53 22.03 -13.61
C GLU A 339 -8.85 23.23 -12.95
N ILE A 340 -8.17 23.04 -11.83
CA ILE A 340 -7.49 24.14 -11.13
C ILE A 340 -6.18 24.51 -11.82
N LEU A 341 -5.40 23.52 -12.26
CA LEU A 341 -4.11 23.73 -12.91
C LEU A 341 -4.24 24.30 -14.33
N SER A 342 -5.32 23.97 -15.06
CA SER A 342 -5.62 24.54 -16.39
C SER A 342 -6.09 26.00 -16.36
N ASN A 343 -6.56 26.49 -15.21
CA ASN A 343 -7.04 27.85 -15.00
C ASN A 343 -6.03 28.75 -14.27
N ARG A 344 -4.75 28.35 -14.23
CA ARG A 344 -3.64 29.18 -13.76
C ARG A 344 -3.33 30.27 -14.78
#